data_AF-A0A6B2PXW3-F1
#
_entry.id   AF-A0A6B2PXW3-F1
#
_cell.length_a   1.000
_cell.length_b   1.000
_cell.length_c   1.000
_cell.angle_alpha   90.00
_cell.angle_beta   90.00
_cell.angle_gamma   90.00
#
_symmetry.space_group_name_H-M   'P 1'
#
loop_
_entity.id
_entity.type
_entity.pdbx_description
1 polymer ?
#
loop_
_entity_poly.entity_id
_entity_poly.type
_entity_poly.pdbx_seq_one_letter_code
_entity_poly.pdbx_strand_id
1 'polypeptide(L)'
;CFIIIFATIGYRLIHWVGKVASVIGLIAFVIILTQILALSNISELLAVRHFSWSSFLLAVSLSASWQISFGPYVADYSRYLPTKTSSTRVFWAVGLGSLIGSQISMMLGVFIAQVSNGGFVGNEVQYVVGMNPIALVITFLYFSIAFGKVTLSTLNAYGSFMCIATIWNSFKPSAQISKLTRLTIVLAMVIISTFIAVVGEHTFLSAFKSFILFLLTFFIPWSAINLVDYYFISKEECDVNALYDPNGKYGRWNTIGIACYCIGILLQLPFIDSKFYKGQIAEMLGGVDLSWLVGLLSTAVLYYVLAKRAQIKISKALQLERVK
;
A
#
# COMPACT_ATOMS: atom_id res chain seq x y z
N CYS A 1 3.60 3.66 23.20
CA CYS A 1 4.27 4.89 23.68
C CYS A 1 5.16 5.56 22.63
N PHE A 2 6.19 4.89 22.09
CA PHE A 2 7.08 5.49 21.08
C PHE A 2 6.37 6.04 19.83
N ILE A 3 5.38 5.31 19.31
CA ILE A 3 4.57 5.74 18.16
C ILE A 3 3.89 7.09 18.42
N ILE A 4 3.31 7.27 19.61
CA ILE A 4 2.58 8.48 19.99
C ILE A 4 3.55 9.66 20.10
N ILE A 5 4.73 9.44 20.69
CA ILE A 5 5.79 10.45 20.83
C ILE A 5 6.31 10.89 19.46
N PHE A 6 6.62 9.93 18.57
CA PHE A 6 7.14 10.25 17.24
C PHE A 6 6.09 10.92 16.34
N ALA A 7 4.84 10.47 16.39
CA ALA A 7 3.75 11.07 15.63
C ALA A 7 3.40 12.51 16.11
N THR A 8 3.59 12.82 17.40
CA THR A 8 3.28 14.16 17.94
C THR A 8 4.39 15.19 17.74
N ILE A 9 5.65 14.78 17.73
CA ILE A 9 6.80 15.68 17.52
C ILE A 9 6.92 16.09 16.04
N GLY A 10 6.48 15.23 15.12
CA GLY A 10 6.23 15.59 13.72
C GLY A 10 7.24 15.07 12.69
N TYR A 11 7.04 15.50 11.44
CA TYR A 11 7.67 14.95 10.22
C TYR A 11 9.20 14.82 10.28
N ARG A 12 9.91 15.81 10.84
CA ARG A 12 11.38 15.82 10.88
C ARG A 12 11.96 14.68 11.73
N LEU A 13 11.33 14.38 12.87
CA LEU A 13 11.75 13.27 13.72
C LEU A 13 11.46 11.94 13.05
N ILE A 14 10.30 11.81 12.39
CA ILE A 14 9.94 10.60 11.65
C ILE A 14 10.95 10.31 10.52
N HIS A 15 11.37 11.34 9.78
CA HIS A 15 12.40 11.19 8.75
C HIS A 15 13.76 10.81 9.32
N TRP A 16 14.16 11.39 10.45
CA TRP A 16 15.42 11.04 11.10
C TRP A 16 15.39 9.60 11.65
N VAL A 17 14.32 9.22 12.35
CA VAL A 17 14.08 7.85 12.83
C VAL A 17 14.06 6.87 11.66
N GLY A 18 13.44 7.22 10.53
CA GLY A 18 13.45 6.40 9.31
C GLY A 18 14.86 6.16 8.76
N LYS A 19 15.73 7.18 8.75
CA LYS A 19 17.14 7.01 8.34
C LYS A 19 17.88 6.07 9.29
N VAL A 20 17.73 6.25 10.60
CA VAL A 20 18.36 5.38 11.60
C VAL A 20 17.85 3.95 11.48
N ALA A 21 16.53 3.77 11.35
CA ALA A 21 15.91 2.46 11.16
C ALA A 21 16.40 1.77 9.88
N SER A 22 16.65 2.53 8.81
CA SER A 22 17.19 1.99 7.56
C SER A 22 18.62 1.46 7.74
N VAL A 23 19.47 2.18 8.47
CA VAL A 23 20.85 1.73 8.77
C VAL A 23 20.83 0.49 9.66
N ILE A 24 20.03 0.50 10.74
CA ILE A 24 19.86 -0.66 11.63
C ILE A 24 19.33 -1.86 10.85
N GLY A 25 18.34 -1.64 9.99
CA GLY A 25 17.75 -2.67 9.13
C GLY A 25 18.76 -3.24 8.14
N LEU A 26 19.64 -2.42 7.56
CA LEU A 26 20.71 -2.87 6.67
C LEU A 26 21.73 -3.74 7.42
N ILE A 27 22.11 -3.36 8.64
CA ILE A 27 23.02 -4.16 9.48
C ILE A 27 22.36 -5.50 9.82
N ALA A 28 21.10 -5.49 10.24
CA ALA A 28 20.34 -6.69 10.53
C ALA A 28 20.24 -7.60 9.28
N PHE A 29 19.99 -7.02 8.11
CA PHE A 29 19.97 -7.74 6.83
C PHE A 29 21.30 -8.44 6.55
N VAL A 30 22.43 -7.73 6.67
CA VAL A 30 23.76 -8.31 6.45
C VAL A 30 24.03 -9.46 7.43
N ILE A 31 23.66 -9.29 8.70
CA ILE A 31 23.80 -10.33 9.73
C ILE A 31 22.98 -11.58 9.39
N ILE A 32 21.74 -11.43 8.94
CA ILE A 32 20.88 -12.57 8.59
C ILE A 32 21.43 -13.24 7.32
N LEU A 33 21.84 -12.46 6.33
CA LEU A 33 22.42 -12.98 5.10
C LEU A 33 23.69 -13.81 5.39
N THR A 34 24.63 -13.28 6.18
CA THR A 34 25.86 -14.02 6.52
C THR A 34 25.58 -15.30 7.28
N GLN A 35 24.55 -15.33 8.14
CA GLN A 35 24.12 -16.57 8.81
C GLN A 35 23.62 -17.63 7.82
N ILE A 36 22.78 -17.25 6.87
CA ILE A 36 22.29 -18.17 5.85
C ILE A 36 23.45 -18.73 5.04
N LEU A 37 24.38 -17.87 4.63
CA LEU A 37 25.58 -18.26 3.88
C LEU A 37 26.51 -19.18 4.67
N ALA A 38 26.52 -19.09 6.00
CA ALA A 38 27.30 -19.97 6.86
C ALA A 38 26.60 -21.33 7.11
N LEU A 39 25.27 -21.35 7.14
CA LEU A 39 24.47 -22.55 7.43
C LEU A 39 24.16 -23.39 6.19
N SER A 40 24.25 -22.83 4.99
CA SER A 40 23.82 -23.48 3.76
C SER A 40 24.69 -23.11 2.57
N ASN A 41 24.87 -24.06 1.65
CA ASN A 41 25.58 -23.79 0.42
C ASN A 41 24.67 -23.07 -0.58
N ILE A 42 25.08 -21.89 -1.05
CA ILE A 42 24.32 -21.10 -2.03
C ILE A 42 24.02 -21.94 -3.28
N SER A 43 24.95 -22.79 -3.71
CA SER A 43 24.76 -23.59 -4.92
C SER A 43 23.59 -24.57 -4.77
N GLU A 44 23.40 -25.14 -3.59
CA GLU A 44 22.28 -26.04 -3.28
C GLU A 44 20.96 -25.28 -3.21
N LEU A 45 20.95 -24.10 -2.59
CA LEU A 45 19.77 -23.22 -2.57
C LEU A 45 19.35 -22.81 -4.00
N LEU A 46 20.31 -22.50 -4.87
CA LEU A 46 20.05 -22.12 -6.26
C LEU A 46 19.73 -23.30 -7.18
N ALA A 47 19.95 -24.54 -6.73
CA ALA A 47 19.60 -25.74 -7.47
C ALA A 47 18.09 -26.07 -7.41
N VAL A 48 17.38 -25.52 -6.42
CA VAL A 48 15.93 -25.67 -6.27
C VAL A 48 15.21 -24.81 -7.32
N ARG A 49 14.88 -25.39 -8.48
CA ARG A 49 14.34 -24.69 -9.66
C ARG A 49 13.00 -25.24 -10.15
N HIS A 50 12.10 -25.55 -9.22
CA HIS A 50 10.76 -26.01 -9.60
C HIS A 50 9.90 -24.83 -10.09
N PHE A 51 9.54 -24.85 -11.37
CA PHE A 51 8.63 -23.89 -11.95
C PHE A 51 7.23 -24.49 -12.09
N SER A 52 6.23 -23.74 -11.66
CA SER A 52 4.84 -24.01 -11.98
C SER A 52 4.16 -22.69 -12.37
N TRP A 53 3.27 -22.76 -13.34
CA TRP A 53 2.49 -21.59 -13.78
C TRP A 53 1.64 -21.02 -12.65
N SER A 54 1.05 -21.87 -11.82
CA SER A 54 0.23 -21.45 -10.68
C SER A 54 1.07 -20.70 -9.65
N SER A 55 2.23 -21.22 -9.22
CA SER A 55 3.11 -20.54 -8.26
C SER A 55 3.68 -19.24 -8.82
N PHE A 56 4.00 -19.20 -10.12
CA PHE A 56 4.45 -17.97 -10.78
C PHE A 56 3.36 -16.88 -10.76
N LEU A 57 2.15 -17.20 -11.21
CA LEU A 57 1.05 -16.24 -11.24
C LEU A 57 0.64 -15.79 -9.83
N LEU A 58 0.70 -16.69 -8.84
CA LEU A 58 0.51 -16.34 -7.44
C LEU A 58 1.55 -15.35 -6.94
N ALA A 59 2.84 -15.56 -7.24
CA ALA A 59 3.92 -14.66 -6.85
C ALA A 59 3.77 -13.27 -7.50
N VAL A 60 3.39 -13.23 -8.78
CA VAL A 60 3.11 -11.99 -9.51
C VAL A 60 1.91 -11.26 -8.90
N SER A 61 0.82 -11.98 -8.62
CA SER A 61 -0.40 -11.40 -8.05
C SER A 61 -0.16 -10.82 -6.65
N LEU A 62 0.56 -11.54 -5.78
CA LEU A 62 0.96 -11.05 -4.46
C LEU A 62 1.84 -9.79 -4.55
N SER A 63 2.80 -9.77 -5.47
CA SER A 63 3.69 -8.63 -5.66
C SER A 63 2.95 -7.40 -6.19
N ALA A 64 2.08 -7.58 -7.18
CA ALA A 64 1.25 -6.50 -7.72
C ALA A 64 0.31 -5.93 -6.67
N SER A 65 -0.38 -6.80 -5.94
CA SER A 65 -1.25 -6.46 -4.82
C SER A 65 -0.51 -5.63 -3.76
N TRP A 66 0.68 -6.08 -3.36
CA TRP A 66 1.50 -5.34 -2.39
C TRP A 66 1.84 -3.93 -2.89
N GLN A 67 2.26 -3.77 -4.15
CA GLN A 67 2.58 -2.45 -4.70
C GLN A 67 1.38 -1.51 -4.79
N ILE A 68 0.21 -2.02 -5.22
CA ILE A 68 -1.02 -1.24 -5.32
C ILE A 68 -1.46 -0.70 -3.94
N SER A 69 -1.22 -1.46 -2.87
CA SER A 69 -1.52 -1.03 -1.50
C SER A 69 -0.79 0.25 -1.10
N PHE A 70 0.36 0.57 -1.73
CA PHE A 70 1.09 1.81 -1.47
C PHE A 70 0.61 3.00 -2.31
N GLY A 71 -0.29 2.78 -3.28
CA GLY A 71 -0.81 3.82 -4.18
C GLY A 71 -1.28 5.10 -3.48
N PRO A 72 -2.10 5.03 -2.42
CA PRO A 72 -2.56 6.22 -1.71
C PRO A 72 -1.44 7.07 -1.10
N TYR A 73 -0.31 6.47 -0.68
CA TYR A 73 0.80 7.20 -0.08
C TYR A 73 1.60 8.04 -1.09
N VAL A 74 1.50 7.75 -2.39
CA VAL A 74 2.28 8.45 -3.43
C VAL A 74 1.97 9.95 -3.43
N ALA A 75 0.70 10.32 -3.23
CA ALA A 75 0.27 11.72 -3.17
C ALA A 75 0.77 12.46 -1.91
N ASP A 76 0.92 11.75 -0.79
CA ASP A 76 1.34 12.35 0.49
C ASP A 76 2.79 12.81 0.49
N TYR A 77 3.66 12.08 -0.22
CA TYR A 77 5.09 12.40 -0.30
C TYR A 77 5.43 13.29 -1.48
N SER A 78 4.78 13.09 -2.63
CA SER A 78 5.07 13.87 -3.84
C SER A 78 4.79 15.35 -3.65
N ARG A 79 3.82 15.73 -2.80
CA ARG A 79 3.51 17.14 -2.46
C ARG A 79 4.67 17.92 -1.85
N TYR A 80 5.65 17.24 -1.27
CA TYR A 80 6.83 17.86 -0.67
C TYR A 80 7.99 18.05 -1.65
N LEU A 81 7.88 17.50 -2.88
CA LEU A 81 8.90 17.65 -3.90
C LEU A 81 8.85 19.06 -4.52
N PRO A 82 10.00 19.66 -4.87
CA PRO A 82 10.03 20.91 -5.62
C PRO A 82 9.28 20.78 -6.94
N THR A 83 8.55 21.82 -7.34
CA THR A 83 7.75 21.88 -8.59
C THR A 83 8.58 21.66 -9.86
N LYS A 84 9.90 21.90 -9.81
CA LYS A 84 10.82 21.68 -10.94
C LYS A 84 11.35 20.24 -11.05
N THR A 85 10.89 19.32 -10.21
CA THR A 85 11.38 17.93 -10.20
C THR A 85 10.77 17.16 -11.38
N SER A 86 11.61 16.54 -12.22
CA SER A 86 11.15 15.74 -13.36
C SER A 86 10.39 14.48 -12.91
N SER A 87 9.18 14.28 -13.44
CA SER A 87 8.33 13.10 -13.17
C SER A 87 9.04 11.79 -13.50
N THR A 88 9.79 11.73 -14.61
CA THR A 88 10.54 10.53 -15.02
C THR A 88 11.65 10.18 -14.02
N ARG A 89 12.33 11.18 -13.46
CA ARG A 89 13.37 10.96 -12.44
C ARG A 89 12.76 10.41 -11.15
N VAL A 90 11.62 10.96 -10.73
CA VAL A 90 10.88 10.47 -9.56
C VAL A 90 10.42 9.03 -9.79
N PHE A 91 9.85 8.74 -10.96
CA PHE A 91 9.41 7.40 -11.34
C PHE A 91 10.52 6.36 -11.22
N TRP A 92 11.69 6.61 -11.81
CA TRP A 92 12.81 5.66 -11.73
C TRP A 92 13.41 5.57 -10.34
N ALA A 93 13.55 6.70 -9.62
CA ALA A 93 14.09 6.68 -8.26
C ALA A 93 13.21 5.86 -7.31
N VAL A 94 11.89 6.09 -7.33
CA VAL A 94 10.92 5.37 -6.48
C VAL A 94 10.75 3.94 -6.97
N GLY A 95 10.60 3.73 -8.27
CA GLY A 95 10.42 2.42 -8.89
C GLY A 95 11.60 1.49 -8.65
N LEU A 96 12.83 1.94 -8.91
CA LEU A 96 14.03 1.13 -8.64
C LEU A 96 14.27 0.94 -7.15
N GLY A 97 14.02 1.96 -6.32
CA GLY A 97 14.12 1.83 -4.86
C GLY A 97 13.19 0.74 -4.32
N SER A 98 11.92 0.75 -4.76
CA SER A 98 10.93 -0.26 -4.39
C SER A 98 11.30 -1.65 -4.96
N LEU A 99 11.68 -1.72 -6.24
CA LEU A 99 12.05 -2.97 -6.89
C LEU A 99 13.26 -3.63 -6.22
N ILE A 100 14.36 -2.89 -6.04
CA ILE A 100 15.59 -3.42 -5.46
C ILE A 100 15.36 -3.80 -3.99
N GLY A 101 14.70 -2.92 -3.20
CA GLY A 101 14.43 -3.19 -1.80
C GLY A 101 13.53 -4.41 -1.57
N SER A 102 12.46 -4.53 -2.36
CA SER A 102 11.55 -5.69 -2.30
C SER A 102 12.23 -6.96 -2.79
N GLN A 103 12.95 -6.92 -3.90
CA GLN A 103 13.65 -8.08 -4.46
C GLN A 103 14.67 -8.66 -3.47
N ILE A 104 15.49 -7.79 -2.85
CA ILE A 104 16.48 -8.21 -1.86
C ILE A 104 15.80 -8.86 -0.65
N SER A 105 14.74 -8.24 -0.13
CA SER A 105 14.02 -8.73 1.05
C SER A 105 13.28 -10.04 0.77
N MET A 106 12.62 -10.15 -0.38
CA MET A 106 11.89 -11.35 -0.80
C MET A 106 12.86 -12.52 -1.08
N MET A 107 13.99 -12.27 -1.73
CA MET A 107 15.02 -13.30 -1.96
C MET A 107 15.55 -13.85 -0.63
N LEU A 108 15.81 -12.98 0.35
CA LEU A 108 16.18 -13.41 1.70
C LEU A 108 15.11 -14.30 2.33
N GLY A 109 13.83 -13.91 2.23
CA GLY A 109 12.71 -14.71 2.72
C GLY A 109 12.63 -16.10 2.07
N VAL A 110 12.89 -16.20 0.76
CA VAL A 110 12.93 -17.50 0.05
C VAL A 110 14.06 -18.38 0.56
N PHE A 111 15.26 -17.82 0.78
CA PHE A 111 16.37 -18.60 1.33
C PHE A 111 16.11 -19.08 2.75
N ILE A 112 15.56 -18.23 3.62
CA ILE A 112 15.19 -18.62 4.98
C ILE A 112 14.14 -19.72 4.95
N ALA A 113 13.10 -19.56 4.12
CA ALA A 113 12.06 -20.57 3.97
C ALA A 113 12.64 -21.93 3.54
N GLN A 114 13.57 -21.92 2.57
CA GLN A 114 14.22 -23.14 2.09
C GLN A 114 15.10 -23.80 3.15
N VAL A 115 15.93 -23.03 3.87
CA VAL A 115 16.79 -23.55 4.96
C VAL A 115 15.96 -24.08 6.13
N SER A 116 14.77 -23.50 6.36
CA SER A 116 13.92 -23.86 7.50
C SER A 116 13.21 -25.20 7.40
N ASN A 117 13.15 -25.82 6.23
CA ASN A 117 12.41 -27.07 6.00
C ASN A 117 10.98 -27.05 6.60
N GLY A 118 10.30 -25.89 6.53
CA GLY A 118 8.94 -25.70 7.04
C GLY A 118 8.84 -25.05 8.43
N GLY A 119 9.95 -24.85 9.14
CA GLY A 119 9.97 -24.22 10.46
C GLY A 119 9.79 -22.69 10.46
N PHE A 120 9.87 -22.04 9.30
CA PHE A 120 9.78 -20.58 9.17
C PHE A 120 8.36 -20.03 9.21
N VAL A 121 7.40 -20.70 8.55
CA VAL A 121 6.03 -20.17 8.38
C VAL A 121 5.30 -20.18 9.73
N GLY A 122 4.84 -19.00 10.17
CA GLY A 122 4.17 -18.81 11.47
C GLY A 122 5.09 -18.55 12.65
N ASN A 123 6.40 -18.71 12.48
CA ASN A 123 7.43 -18.44 13.50
C ASN A 123 8.53 -17.52 12.95
N GLU A 124 8.21 -16.62 12.02
CA GLU A 124 9.18 -15.94 11.17
C GLU A 124 10.22 -15.16 12.00
N VAL A 125 9.77 -14.44 13.03
CA VAL A 125 10.65 -13.67 13.91
C VAL A 125 11.50 -14.58 14.78
N GLN A 126 10.89 -15.57 15.44
CA GLN A 126 11.63 -16.47 16.34
C GLN A 126 12.65 -17.31 15.58
N TYR A 127 12.31 -17.77 14.38
CA TYR A 127 13.21 -18.55 13.53
C TYR A 127 14.42 -17.72 13.15
N VAL A 128 14.23 -16.55 12.53
CA VAL A 128 15.32 -15.68 12.06
C VAL A 128 16.24 -15.25 13.20
N VAL A 129 15.65 -14.92 14.35
CA VAL A 129 16.43 -14.48 15.50
C VAL A 129 17.14 -15.67 16.17
N GLY A 130 16.48 -16.83 16.25
CA GLY A 130 16.98 -18.05 16.89
C GLY A 130 18.06 -18.78 16.09
N MET A 131 18.28 -18.43 14.82
CA MET A 131 19.38 -18.96 14.00
C MET A 131 20.76 -18.56 14.52
N ASN A 132 20.86 -17.49 15.32
CA ASN A 132 22.13 -17.02 15.84
C ASN A 132 22.38 -17.53 17.28
N PRO A 133 23.53 -18.15 17.58
CA PRO A 133 23.84 -18.60 18.94
C PRO A 133 24.26 -17.46 19.90
N ILE A 134 24.58 -16.27 19.38
CA ILE A 134 25.11 -15.14 20.15
C ILE A 134 23.97 -14.29 20.70
N ALA A 135 23.77 -14.30 22.01
CA ALA A 135 22.70 -13.56 22.70
C ALA A 135 22.63 -12.05 22.37
N LEU A 136 23.79 -11.40 22.16
CA LEU A 136 23.83 -10.00 21.76
C LEU A 136 23.23 -9.79 20.37
N VAL A 137 23.53 -10.67 19.42
CA VAL A 137 22.98 -10.60 18.06
C VAL A 137 21.48 -10.88 18.07
N ILE A 138 21.04 -11.88 18.85
CA ILE A 138 19.61 -12.18 19.05
C ILE A 138 18.87 -10.91 19.54
N THR A 139 19.39 -10.28 20.59
CA THR A 139 18.80 -9.08 21.20
C THR A 139 18.76 -7.93 20.18
N PHE A 140 19.84 -7.73 19.43
CA PHE A 140 19.91 -6.72 18.37
C PHE A 140 18.89 -6.97 17.26
N LEU A 141 18.70 -8.20 16.81
CA LEU A 141 17.74 -8.54 15.76
C LEU A 141 16.29 -8.34 16.24
N TYR A 142 15.96 -8.76 17.47
CA TYR A 142 14.64 -8.45 18.07
C TYR A 142 14.40 -6.94 18.14
N PHE A 143 15.40 -6.18 18.61
CA PHE A 143 15.32 -4.73 18.67
C PHE A 143 15.13 -4.12 17.29
N SER A 144 15.91 -4.53 16.28
CA SER A 144 15.81 -4.05 14.90
C SER A 144 14.42 -4.28 14.31
N ILE A 145 13.87 -5.49 14.45
CA ILE A 145 12.54 -5.85 13.95
C ILE A 145 11.47 -5.01 14.65
N ALA A 146 11.53 -4.91 15.98
CA ALA A 146 10.58 -4.11 16.75
C ALA A 146 10.66 -2.62 16.40
N PHE A 147 11.87 -2.08 16.25
CA PHE A 147 12.10 -0.67 15.92
C PHE A 147 11.65 -0.32 14.49
N GLY A 148 11.91 -1.21 13.53
CA GLY A 148 11.41 -1.09 12.16
C GLY A 148 9.87 -1.07 12.11
N LYS A 149 9.21 -1.97 12.85
CA LYS A 149 7.75 -1.98 12.98
C LYS A 149 7.22 -0.67 13.56
N VAL A 150 7.81 -0.16 14.64
CA VAL A 150 7.42 1.12 15.25
C VAL A 150 7.49 2.28 14.25
N THR A 151 8.52 2.30 13.41
CA THR A 151 8.70 3.35 12.38
C THR A 151 7.56 3.32 11.37
N LEU A 152 7.26 2.16 10.79
CA LEU A 152 6.16 2.00 9.83
C LEU A 152 4.79 2.28 10.47
N SER A 153 4.55 1.80 11.68
CA SER A 153 3.30 2.08 12.41
C SER A 153 3.13 3.58 12.70
N THR A 154 4.23 4.31 12.94
CA THR A 154 4.19 5.77 13.11
C THR A 154 3.79 6.48 11.83
N LEU A 155 4.32 6.04 10.67
CA LEU A 155 3.94 6.58 9.37
C LEU A 155 2.44 6.32 9.08
N ASN A 156 1.96 5.12 9.38
CA ASN A 156 0.55 4.79 9.20
C ASN A 156 -0.36 5.65 10.09
N ALA A 157 -0.02 5.82 11.38
CA ALA A 157 -0.78 6.68 12.28
C ALA A 157 -0.79 8.14 11.82
N TYR A 158 0.34 8.64 11.28
CA TYR A 158 0.41 9.98 10.72
C TYR A 158 -0.47 10.12 9.46
N GLY A 159 -0.42 9.14 8.54
CA GLY A 159 -1.29 9.10 7.37
C GLY A 159 -2.78 9.09 7.75
N SER A 160 -3.17 8.26 8.72
CA SER A 160 -4.55 8.25 9.22
C SER A 160 -4.99 9.59 9.80
N PHE A 161 -4.11 10.28 10.54
CA PHE A 161 -4.40 11.62 11.03
C PHE A 161 -4.61 12.61 9.87
N MET A 162 -3.79 12.56 8.82
CA MET A 162 -3.94 13.40 7.63
C MET A 162 -5.29 13.15 6.94
N CYS A 163 -5.73 11.89 6.81
CA CYS A 163 -7.05 11.57 6.26
C CYS A 163 -8.20 12.16 7.09
N ILE A 164 -8.14 12.02 8.42
CA ILE A 164 -9.16 12.57 9.33
C ILE A 164 -9.15 14.11 9.26
N ALA A 165 -7.97 14.73 9.20
CA ALA A 165 -7.84 16.16 9.06
C ALA A 165 -8.46 16.67 7.75
N THR A 166 -8.28 15.94 6.64
CA THR A 166 -8.91 16.27 5.36
C THR A 166 -10.43 16.19 5.46
N ILE A 167 -10.99 15.10 6.03
CA ILE A 167 -12.44 14.96 6.23
C ILE A 167 -12.97 16.10 7.10
N TRP A 168 -12.29 16.41 8.20
CA TRP A 168 -12.68 17.50 9.10
C TRP A 168 -12.70 18.86 8.38
N ASN A 169 -11.69 19.14 7.57
CA ASN A 169 -11.58 20.39 6.83
C ASN A 169 -12.65 20.52 5.73
N SER A 170 -13.09 19.40 5.13
CA SER A 170 -14.22 19.39 4.19
C SER A 170 -15.54 19.84 4.82
N PHE A 171 -15.74 19.61 6.12
CA PHE A 171 -16.93 20.07 6.85
C PHE A 171 -16.73 21.44 7.51
N LYS A 172 -15.49 21.81 7.85
CA LYS A 172 -15.15 23.09 8.52
C LYS A 172 -13.87 23.71 7.90
N PRO A 173 -13.97 24.43 6.76
CA PRO A 173 -12.83 24.87 5.94
C PRO A 173 -11.80 25.82 6.59
N SER A 174 -11.97 26.20 7.86
CA SER A 174 -11.11 27.16 8.57
C SER A 174 -10.71 26.72 9.99
N ALA A 175 -11.11 25.50 10.41
CA ALA A 175 -10.82 25.03 11.76
C ALA A 175 -9.37 24.53 11.85
N GLN A 176 -8.48 25.33 12.43
CA GLN A 176 -7.15 24.85 12.81
C GLN A 176 -7.30 23.71 13.83
N ILE A 177 -6.75 22.55 13.51
CA ILE A 177 -6.78 21.40 14.42
C ILE A 177 -5.83 21.69 15.58
N SER A 178 -6.37 21.82 16.79
CA SER A 178 -5.56 22.07 17.98
C SER A 178 -4.58 20.92 18.23
N LYS A 179 -3.46 21.21 18.90
CA LYS A 179 -2.47 20.19 19.29
C LYS A 179 -3.10 19.08 20.14
N LEU A 180 -4.08 19.43 20.98
CA LEU A 180 -4.80 18.48 21.83
C LEU A 180 -5.70 17.56 20.99
N THR A 181 -6.46 18.11 20.04
CA THR A 181 -7.30 17.32 19.13
C THR A 181 -6.46 16.34 18.31
N ARG A 182 -5.30 16.77 17.81
CA ARG A 182 -4.36 15.89 17.11
C ARG A 182 -3.86 14.76 18.01
N LEU A 183 -3.47 15.07 19.24
CA LEU A 183 -3.02 14.06 20.21
C LEU A 183 -4.13 13.04 20.49
N THR A 184 -5.37 13.50 20.73
CA THR A 184 -6.50 12.62 21.01
C THR A 184 -6.82 11.69 19.84
N ILE A 185 -6.80 12.20 18.60
CA ILE A 185 -7.03 11.38 17.40
C ILE A 185 -5.94 10.30 17.26
N VAL A 186 -4.67 10.69 17.36
CA VAL A 186 -3.55 9.73 17.28
C VAL A 186 -3.63 8.69 18.39
N LEU A 187 -3.96 9.11 19.61
CA LEU A 187 -4.09 8.22 20.76
C LEU A 187 -5.23 7.23 20.58
N ALA A 188 -6.41 7.70 20.15
CA ALA A 188 -7.55 6.84 19.85
C ALA A 188 -7.22 5.82 18.76
N MET A 189 -6.56 6.25 17.67
CA MET A 189 -6.13 5.35 16.60
C MET A 189 -5.18 4.27 17.10
N VAL A 190 -4.16 4.63 17.89
CA VAL A 190 -3.21 3.67 18.46
C VAL A 190 -3.89 2.69 19.41
N ILE A 191 -4.82 3.17 20.24
CA ILE A 191 -5.58 2.30 21.16
C ILE A 191 -6.43 1.32 20.36
N ILE A 192 -7.21 1.79 19.39
CA ILE A 192 -8.08 0.95 18.55
C ILE A 192 -7.24 -0.06 17.77
N SER A 193 -6.13 0.35 17.15
CA SER A 193 -5.26 -0.55 16.39
C SER A 193 -4.61 -1.60 17.30
N THR A 194 -4.20 -1.22 18.51
CA THR A 194 -3.60 -2.15 19.48
C THR A 194 -4.64 -3.13 20.00
N PHE A 195 -5.85 -2.65 20.29
CA PHE A 195 -6.96 -3.50 20.71
C PHE A 195 -7.30 -4.55 19.64
N ILE A 196 -7.44 -4.13 18.38
CA ILE A 196 -7.68 -5.04 17.25
C ILE A 196 -6.52 -6.03 17.10
N ALA A 197 -5.27 -5.59 17.27
CA ALA A 197 -4.10 -6.47 17.18
C ALA A 197 -4.08 -7.55 18.28
N VAL A 198 -4.40 -7.19 19.53
CA VAL A 198 -4.44 -8.11 20.67
C VAL A 198 -5.59 -9.11 20.52
N VAL A 199 -6.79 -8.65 20.16
CA VAL A 199 -7.94 -9.55 19.92
C VAL A 199 -7.68 -10.47 18.72
N GLY A 200 -6.96 -9.97 17.71
CA GLY A 200 -6.64 -10.70 16.50
C GLY A 200 -5.47 -11.67 16.61
N GLU A 201 -4.68 -11.67 17.69
CA GLU A 201 -3.36 -12.32 17.78
C GLU A 201 -3.35 -13.78 17.28
N HIS A 202 -4.29 -14.60 17.76
CA HIS A 202 -4.36 -16.03 17.42
C HIS A 202 -4.80 -16.33 15.98
N THR A 203 -5.39 -15.35 15.28
CA THR A 203 -5.87 -15.50 13.90
C THR A 203 -5.27 -14.45 12.96
N PHE A 204 -4.27 -13.70 13.45
CA PHE A 204 -3.85 -12.43 12.86
C PHE A 204 -3.39 -12.64 11.42
N LEU A 205 -2.51 -13.61 11.17
CA LEU A 205 -1.95 -13.82 9.84
C LEU A 205 -3.03 -14.17 8.80
N SER A 206 -4.02 -14.99 9.19
CA SER A 206 -5.13 -15.39 8.32
C SER A 206 -6.14 -14.25 8.12
N ALA A 207 -6.47 -13.53 9.19
CA ALA A 207 -7.37 -12.37 9.15
C ALA A 207 -6.74 -11.18 8.40
N PHE A 208 -5.46 -10.92 8.61
CA PHE A 208 -4.67 -9.86 7.97
C PHE A 208 -4.53 -10.10 6.47
N LYS A 209 -4.20 -11.32 6.04
CA LYS A 209 -4.15 -11.67 4.61
C LYS A 209 -5.52 -11.47 3.94
N SER A 210 -6.59 -11.92 4.60
CA SER A 210 -7.96 -11.78 4.08
C SER A 210 -8.41 -10.31 4.03
N PHE A 211 -8.03 -9.52 5.03
CA PHE A 211 -8.30 -8.08 5.09
C PHE A 211 -7.56 -7.30 3.99
N ILE A 212 -6.28 -7.60 3.74
CA ILE A 212 -5.52 -6.96 2.67
C ILE A 212 -6.18 -7.24 1.31
N LEU A 213 -6.56 -8.50 1.03
CA LEU A 213 -7.23 -8.87 -0.23
C LEU A 213 -8.59 -8.17 -0.37
N PHE A 214 -9.36 -8.11 0.71
CA PHE A 214 -10.60 -7.34 0.74
C PHE A 214 -10.34 -5.86 0.44
N LEU A 215 -9.36 -5.24 1.10
CA LEU A 215 -9.05 -3.82 0.93
C LEU A 215 -8.50 -3.51 -0.48
N LEU A 216 -7.73 -4.42 -1.06
CA LEU A 216 -7.26 -4.35 -2.45
C LEU A 216 -8.42 -4.33 -3.45
N THR A 217 -9.47 -5.11 -3.19
CA THR A 217 -10.71 -5.10 -3.98
C THR A 217 -11.26 -3.67 -4.10
N PHE A 218 -11.14 -2.84 -3.07
CA PHE A 218 -11.59 -1.44 -3.14
C PHE A 218 -10.53 -0.51 -3.75
N PHE A 219 -9.25 -0.73 -3.48
CA PHE A 219 -8.20 0.14 -4.00
C PHE A 219 -7.96 0.01 -5.50
N ILE A 220 -8.09 -1.18 -6.08
CA ILE A 220 -7.82 -1.40 -7.50
C ILE A 220 -8.73 -0.53 -8.40
N PRO A 221 -10.07 -0.57 -8.27
CA PRO A 221 -10.95 0.29 -9.07
C PRO A 221 -10.74 1.78 -8.79
N TRP A 222 -10.49 2.14 -7.53
CA TRP A 222 -10.20 3.53 -7.15
C TRP A 222 -8.94 4.05 -7.85
N SER A 223 -7.83 3.30 -7.81
CA SER A 223 -6.58 3.68 -8.47
C SER A 223 -6.74 3.78 -9.98
N ALA A 224 -7.48 2.84 -10.59
CA ALA A 224 -7.75 2.86 -12.02
C ALA A 224 -8.49 4.15 -12.45
N ILE A 225 -9.55 4.52 -11.71
CA ILE A 225 -10.32 5.74 -11.99
C ILE A 225 -9.42 6.98 -11.86
N ASN A 226 -8.68 7.10 -10.76
CA ASN A 226 -7.83 8.28 -10.53
C ASN A 226 -6.72 8.42 -11.59
N LEU A 227 -6.05 7.32 -11.96
CA LEU A 227 -5.01 7.34 -12.99
C LEU A 227 -5.59 7.71 -14.36
N VAL A 228 -6.73 7.13 -14.74
CA VAL A 228 -7.39 7.44 -16.01
C VAL A 228 -7.87 8.88 -16.05
N ASP A 229 -8.50 9.35 -14.96
CA ASP A 229 -8.94 10.72 -14.86
C ASP A 229 -7.77 11.68 -15.01
N TYR A 230 -6.74 11.51 -14.18
CA TYR A 230 -5.61 12.43 -14.13
C TYR A 230 -4.85 12.51 -15.45
N TYR A 231 -4.50 11.38 -16.08
CA TYR A 231 -3.67 11.39 -17.29
C TYR A 231 -4.46 11.56 -18.59
N PHE A 232 -5.67 11.00 -18.70
CA PHE A 232 -6.38 10.93 -19.97
C PHE A 232 -7.58 11.85 -20.09
N ILE A 233 -8.24 12.20 -18.98
CA ILE A 233 -9.44 13.05 -18.97
C ILE A 233 -9.06 14.50 -18.62
N SER A 234 -8.49 14.68 -17.43
CA SER A 234 -8.07 15.96 -16.86
C SER A 234 -6.71 16.41 -17.38
N LYS A 235 -5.89 15.49 -17.94
CA LYS A 235 -4.57 15.77 -18.53
C LYS A 235 -3.65 16.60 -17.60
N GLU A 236 -3.58 16.18 -16.35
CA GLU A 236 -2.78 16.80 -15.29
C GLU A 236 -3.25 18.20 -14.84
N GLU A 237 -4.34 18.73 -15.41
CA GLU A 237 -4.91 20.02 -15.03
C GLU A 237 -5.86 19.87 -13.84
N CYS A 238 -5.41 20.33 -12.67
CA CYS A 238 -6.23 20.38 -11.46
C CYS A 238 -6.45 21.83 -11.01
N ASP A 239 -7.70 22.27 -11.05
CA ASP A 239 -8.11 23.56 -10.45
C ASP A 239 -8.29 23.38 -8.95
N VAL A 240 -7.32 23.86 -8.19
CA VAL A 240 -7.31 23.73 -6.73
C VAL A 240 -8.42 24.54 -6.08
N ASN A 241 -8.79 25.70 -6.64
CA ASN A 241 -9.84 26.54 -6.06
C ASN A 241 -11.20 25.86 -6.17
N ALA A 242 -11.48 25.24 -7.31
CA ALA A 242 -12.71 24.49 -7.52
C ALA A 242 -12.84 23.23 -6.63
N LEU A 243 -11.75 22.71 -6.05
CA LEU A 243 -11.81 21.61 -5.08
C LEU A 243 -12.42 22.02 -3.73
N TYR A 244 -12.34 23.31 -3.38
CA TYR A 244 -12.90 23.85 -2.14
C TYR A 244 -14.32 24.40 -2.31
N ASP A 245 -14.85 24.42 -3.54
CA ASP A 245 -16.21 24.87 -3.84
C ASP A 245 -17.11 23.65 -4.13
N PRO A 246 -18.04 23.29 -3.22
CA PRO A 246 -19.00 22.21 -3.44
C PRO A 246 -19.90 22.40 -4.67
N ASN A 247 -20.05 23.65 -5.13
CA ASN A 247 -20.83 24.01 -6.32
C ASN A 247 -19.95 24.32 -7.53
N GLY A 248 -18.64 24.12 -7.41
CA GLY A 248 -17.66 24.32 -8.47
C GLY A 248 -17.71 23.22 -9.54
N LYS A 249 -16.76 23.27 -10.47
CA LYS A 249 -16.74 22.39 -11.67
C LYS A 249 -16.73 20.89 -11.38
N TYR A 250 -16.28 20.47 -10.20
CA TYR A 250 -16.24 19.06 -9.79
C TYR A 250 -17.55 18.59 -9.12
N GLY A 251 -18.39 19.53 -8.67
CA GLY A 251 -19.62 19.26 -7.94
C GLY A 251 -19.40 18.49 -6.63
N ARG A 252 -20.50 18.07 -6.00
CA ARG A 252 -20.46 17.29 -4.76
C ARG A 252 -20.28 15.80 -4.98
N TRP A 253 -20.80 15.28 -6.09
CA TRP A 253 -20.88 13.85 -6.37
C TRP A 253 -20.57 13.59 -7.85
N ASN A 254 -19.47 12.87 -8.11
CA ASN A 254 -19.19 12.33 -9.43
C ASN A 254 -19.92 10.99 -9.60
N THR A 255 -21.17 11.04 -10.08
CA THR A 255 -22.00 9.83 -10.26
C THR A 255 -21.38 8.83 -11.24
N ILE A 256 -20.67 9.31 -12.27
CA ILE A 256 -19.96 8.45 -13.23
C ILE A 256 -18.81 7.71 -12.52
N GLY A 257 -17.99 8.44 -11.76
CA GLY A 257 -16.90 7.87 -10.99
C GLY A 257 -17.39 6.82 -9.98
N ILE A 258 -18.44 7.15 -9.22
CA ILE A 258 -19.04 6.24 -8.23
C ILE A 258 -19.64 5.00 -8.90
N ALA A 259 -20.35 5.16 -10.02
CA ALA A 259 -20.90 4.03 -10.76
C ALA A 259 -19.80 3.12 -11.31
N CYS A 260 -18.76 3.70 -11.94
CA CYS A 260 -17.60 2.94 -12.43
C CYS A 260 -16.88 2.21 -11.31
N TYR A 261 -16.76 2.84 -10.13
CA TYR A 261 -16.15 2.25 -8.96
C TYR A 261 -16.91 1.02 -8.47
N CYS A 262 -18.24 1.13 -8.28
CA CYS A 262 -19.08 0.01 -7.88
C CYS A 262 -19.08 -1.12 -8.92
N ILE A 263 -19.18 -0.78 -10.21
CA ILE A 263 -19.13 -1.78 -11.30
C ILE A 263 -17.76 -2.46 -11.36
N GLY A 264 -16.68 -1.70 -11.20
CA GLY A 264 -15.31 -2.23 -11.14
C GLY A 264 -15.12 -3.25 -10.03
N ILE A 265 -15.67 -2.97 -8.84
CA ILE A 265 -15.68 -3.91 -7.71
C ILE A 265 -16.42 -5.20 -8.10
N LEU A 266 -17.60 -5.10 -8.71
CA LEU A 266 -18.39 -6.26 -9.10
C LEU A 266 -17.70 -7.11 -10.18
N LEU A 267 -17.04 -6.47 -11.15
CA LEU A 267 -16.40 -7.14 -12.28
C LEU A 267 -15.20 -7.99 -11.85
N GLN A 268 -14.46 -7.58 -10.83
CA GLN A 268 -13.30 -8.34 -10.36
C GLN A 268 -13.68 -9.46 -9.37
N LEU A 269 -14.87 -9.44 -8.74
CA LEU A 269 -15.28 -10.48 -7.77
C LEU A 269 -15.05 -11.90 -8.31
N PRO A 270 -15.48 -12.28 -9.52
CA PRO A 270 -15.30 -13.65 -10.02
C PRO A 270 -13.84 -14.13 -10.12
N PHE A 271 -12.86 -13.20 -10.07
CA PHE A 271 -11.42 -13.45 -10.25
C PHE A 271 -10.62 -13.38 -8.94
N ILE A 272 -11.26 -13.10 -7.81
CA ILE A 272 -10.61 -13.07 -6.49
C ILE A 272 -10.40 -14.49 -5.99
N ASP A 273 -9.17 -14.82 -5.56
CA ASP A 273 -8.90 -15.98 -4.72
C ASP A 273 -8.46 -15.53 -3.33
N SER A 274 -9.37 -15.61 -2.37
CA SER A 274 -9.11 -15.31 -0.97
C SER A 274 -9.69 -16.42 -0.08
N LYS A 275 -9.20 -16.51 1.16
CA LYS A 275 -9.79 -17.42 2.15
C LYS A 275 -11.25 -17.08 2.48
N PHE A 276 -11.62 -15.81 2.38
CA PHE A 276 -12.98 -15.34 2.69
C PHE A 276 -13.95 -15.53 1.54
N TYR A 277 -13.45 -15.37 0.31
CA TYR A 277 -14.25 -15.44 -0.89
C TYR A 277 -13.41 -15.98 -2.03
N LYS A 278 -13.95 -17.00 -2.69
CA LYS A 278 -13.39 -17.57 -3.91
C LYS A 278 -14.35 -17.31 -5.05
N GLY A 279 -13.86 -16.57 -6.04
CA GLY A 279 -14.58 -16.36 -7.28
C GLY A 279 -14.55 -17.63 -8.13
N GLN A 280 -15.65 -17.90 -8.83
CA GLN A 280 -15.80 -19.11 -9.65
C GLN A 280 -14.68 -19.25 -10.70
N ILE A 281 -14.25 -18.14 -11.31
CA ILE A 281 -13.19 -18.16 -12.32
C ILE A 281 -11.83 -18.39 -11.67
N ALA A 282 -11.59 -17.81 -10.49
CA ALA A 282 -10.36 -18.04 -9.74
C ALA A 282 -10.17 -19.52 -9.34
N GLU A 283 -11.26 -20.20 -8.96
CA GLU A 283 -11.24 -21.64 -8.68
C GLU A 283 -10.92 -22.47 -9.93
N MET A 284 -11.53 -22.14 -11.07
CA MET A 284 -11.25 -22.81 -12.35
C MET A 284 -9.78 -22.64 -12.78
N LEU A 285 -9.13 -21.55 -12.37
CA LEU A 285 -7.72 -21.26 -12.66
C LEU A 285 -6.75 -21.86 -11.63
N GLY A 286 -7.22 -22.70 -10.71
CA GLY A 286 -6.39 -23.35 -9.71
C GLY A 286 -5.99 -22.43 -8.53
N GLY A 287 -6.84 -21.46 -8.20
CA GLY A 287 -6.62 -20.53 -7.07
C GLY A 287 -5.71 -19.35 -7.41
N VAL A 288 -5.60 -18.99 -8.69
CA VAL A 288 -4.83 -17.81 -9.11
C VAL A 288 -5.71 -16.57 -9.00
N ASP A 289 -5.28 -15.60 -8.19
CA ASP A 289 -5.95 -14.30 -8.08
C ASP A 289 -5.56 -13.39 -9.27
N LEU A 290 -6.53 -13.15 -10.17
CA LEU A 290 -6.42 -12.23 -11.31
C LEU A 290 -7.27 -10.96 -11.13
N SER A 291 -7.84 -10.75 -9.94
CA SER A 291 -8.73 -9.62 -9.66
C SER A 291 -8.06 -8.27 -9.86
N TRP A 292 -6.77 -8.16 -9.53
CA TRP A 292 -5.97 -6.94 -9.72
C TRP A 292 -5.86 -6.53 -11.19
N LEU A 293 -5.71 -7.49 -12.10
CA LEU A 293 -5.56 -7.21 -13.52
C LEU A 293 -6.91 -6.87 -14.13
N VAL A 294 -7.92 -7.70 -13.85
CA VAL A 294 -9.28 -7.50 -14.38
C VAL A 294 -9.86 -6.20 -13.83
N GLY A 295 -9.83 -5.99 -12.51
CA GLY A 295 -10.35 -4.80 -11.87
C GLY A 295 -9.67 -3.52 -12.36
N LEU A 296 -8.35 -3.55 -12.58
CA LEU A 296 -7.64 -2.38 -13.09
C LEU A 296 -8.02 -2.07 -14.54
N LEU A 297 -7.95 -3.06 -15.44
CA LEU A 297 -8.23 -2.86 -16.86
C LEU A 297 -9.71 -2.57 -17.12
N SER A 298 -10.62 -3.34 -16.53
CA SER A 298 -12.05 -3.18 -16.75
C SER A 298 -12.55 -1.84 -16.24
N THR A 299 -12.11 -1.43 -15.04
CA THR A 299 -12.49 -0.14 -14.47
C THR A 299 -11.88 1.01 -15.24
N ALA A 300 -10.60 0.91 -15.65
CA ALA A 300 -9.93 1.93 -16.44
C ALA A 300 -10.64 2.18 -17.77
N VAL A 301 -10.96 1.11 -18.51
CA VAL A 301 -11.66 1.20 -19.80
C VAL A 301 -13.08 1.76 -19.60
N LEU A 302 -13.81 1.25 -18.61
CA LEU A 302 -15.18 1.71 -18.32
C LEU A 302 -15.21 3.20 -17.99
N TYR A 303 -14.34 3.64 -17.09
CA TYR A 303 -14.25 5.05 -16.69
C TYR A 303 -13.82 5.93 -17.85
N TYR A 304 -12.80 5.53 -18.61
CA TYR A 304 -12.34 6.28 -19.78
C TYR A 304 -13.46 6.55 -20.78
N VAL A 305 -14.22 5.50 -21.15
CA VAL A 305 -15.31 5.61 -22.12
C VAL A 305 -16.42 6.51 -21.62
N LEU A 306 -16.87 6.33 -20.37
CA LEU A 306 -17.99 7.08 -19.81
C LEU A 306 -17.63 8.54 -19.50
N ALA A 307 -16.47 8.79 -18.90
CA ALA A 307 -16.00 10.13 -18.58
C ALA A 307 -15.77 10.95 -19.87
N LYS A 308 -15.14 10.37 -20.89
CA LYS A 308 -14.93 11.04 -22.18
C LYS A 308 -16.24 11.38 -22.89
N ARG A 309 -17.23 10.48 -22.84
CA ARG A 309 -18.58 10.76 -23.36
C ARG A 309 -19.26 11.90 -22.63
N ALA A 310 -19.14 11.95 -21.30
CA ALA A 310 -19.72 13.02 -20.49
C ALA A 310 -19.05 14.38 -20.78
N GLN A 311 -17.72 14.43 -20.88
CA GLN A 311 -16.97 15.63 -21.22
C GLN A 311 -17.38 16.20 -22.60
N ILE A 312 -17.54 15.33 -23.60
CA ILE A 312 -18.04 15.72 -24.93
C ILE A 312 -19.47 16.31 -24.84
N LYS A 313 -20.34 15.70 -24.03
CA LYS A 313 -21.72 16.18 -23.84
C LYS A 313 -21.76 17.57 -23.19
N ILE A 314 -20.95 17.79 -22.16
CA ILE A 314 -20.84 19.09 -21.47
C ILE A 314 -20.29 20.16 -22.43
N SER A 315 -19.22 19.85 -23.17
CA SER A 315 -18.64 20.78 -24.14
C SER A 315 -19.64 21.20 -25.22
N LYS A 316 -20.44 20.27 -25.75
CA LYS A 316 -21.50 20.58 -26.71
C LYS A 316 -22.62 21.44 -26.13
N ALA A 317 -23.02 21.19 -24.87
CA ALA A 317 -24.04 22.00 -24.20
C ALA A 317 -23.59 23.46 -24.02
N LEU A 318 -22.34 23.67 -23.59
CA LEU A 318 -21.76 25.01 -23.44
C LEU A 318 -21.62 25.75 -24.78
N GLN A 319 -21.33 25.04 -25.87
CA GLN A 319 -21.33 25.63 -27.21
C GLN A 319 -22.72 26.07 -27.65
N LEU A 320 -23.76 25.27 -27.38
CA LEU A 320 -25.14 25.63 -27.70
C LEU A 320 -25.66 26.83 -26.89
N GLU A 321 -25.23 26.99 -25.63
CA GLU A 321 -25.56 28.16 -24.82
C GLU A 321 -24.87 29.44 -25.31
N ARG A 322 -23.64 29.35 -25.84
CA ARG A 322 -22.94 30.52 -26.40
C ARG A 322 -23.49 31.00 -27.75
N VAL A 323 -24.23 30.15 -28.46
CA VAL A 323 -24.82 30.46 -29.77
C VAL A 323 -26.23 31.05 -29.62
N LYS A 324 -26.84 30.93 -28.44
CA LYS A 324 -28.11 31.58 -28.07
C LYS A 324 -27.87 32.94 -27.45
#